data_AF-A0AAQ3TTL6-F1
#
_entry.id   AF-A0AAQ3TTL6-F1
#
_cell.length_a   1.000
_cell.length_b   1.000
_cell.length_c   1.000
_cell.angle_alpha   90.00
_cell.angle_beta   90.00
_cell.angle_gamma   90.00
#
_symmetry.space_group_name_H-M   'P 1'
#
loop_
_entity.id
_entity.type
_entity.pdbx_description
1 polymer ?
#
loop_
_entity_poly.entity_id
_entity_poly.type
_entity_poly.pdbx_seq_one_letter_code
_entity_poly.pdbx_strand_id
1 'polypeptide(L)'
;MILLADVKLLCASFASSVIFLIRDEIKAGKSDKEIYKKLEDEYGETVLYAPKFDLQTAGIWLSPVIVGGIAAGIWAYQKHRQRTNVHIMALNLVRGVPLTPREKETMLDILTPPPPPRKWWWPGK
;
A
#
# COMPACT_ATOMS: atom_id res chain seq x y z
N MET A 1 -8.85 -33.48 2.47
CA MET A 1 -9.12 -34.17 1.18
C MET A 1 -10.61 -34.36 0.91
N ILE A 2 -11.44 -34.64 1.92
CA ILE A 2 -12.91 -34.80 1.80
C ILE A 2 -13.59 -33.51 1.30
N LEU A 3 -13.24 -32.34 1.88
CA LEU A 3 -13.81 -31.04 1.48
C LEU A 3 -13.58 -30.67 0.00
N LEU A 4 -12.44 -31.09 -0.57
CA LEU A 4 -12.15 -30.83 -1.99
C LEU A 4 -12.99 -31.70 -2.92
N ALA A 5 -13.33 -32.92 -2.50
CA ALA A 5 -14.17 -33.83 -3.26
C ALA A 5 -15.63 -33.36 -3.28
N ASP A 6 -16.16 -32.93 -2.13
CA ASP A 6 -17.51 -32.35 -2.01
C ASP A 6 -17.69 -31.10 -2.88
N VAL A 7 -16.75 -30.15 -2.84
CA VAL A 7 -16.81 -28.94 -3.67
C VAL A 7 -16.75 -29.27 -5.16
N LYS A 8 -15.94 -30.25 -5.57
CA LYS A 8 -15.81 -30.65 -6.97
C LYS A 8 -17.08 -31.35 -7.47
N LEU A 9 -17.74 -32.14 -6.62
CA LEU A 9 -19.03 -32.77 -6.89
C LEU A 9 -20.15 -31.72 -7.01
N LEU A 10 -20.15 -30.72 -6.13
CA LEU A 10 -21.11 -29.61 -6.16
C LEU A 10 -21.00 -28.80 -7.47
N CYS A 11 -19.78 -28.43 -7.89
CA CYS A 11 -19.55 -27.73 -9.16
C CYS A 11 -19.98 -28.56 -10.38
N ALA A 12 -19.71 -29.88 -10.38
CA ALA A 12 -20.08 -30.75 -11.48
C ALA A 12 -21.60 -30.91 -11.61
N SER A 13 -22.31 -31.04 -10.48
CA SER A 13 -23.77 -31.11 -10.46
C SER A 13 -24.40 -29.80 -10.94
N PHE A 14 -23.89 -28.66 -10.49
CA PHE A 14 -24.36 -27.34 -10.90
C PHE A 14 -24.12 -27.06 -12.39
N ALA A 15 -22.93 -27.37 -12.91
CA ALA A 15 -22.63 -27.18 -14.34
C ALA A 15 -23.56 -28.02 -15.22
N SER A 16 -23.85 -29.26 -14.80
CA SER A 16 -24.73 -30.16 -15.54
C SER A 16 -26.18 -29.67 -15.58
N SER A 17 -26.71 -29.13 -14.49
CA SER A 17 -28.07 -28.59 -14.44
C SER A 17 -28.23 -27.34 -15.32
N VAL A 18 -27.23 -26.45 -15.33
CA VAL A 18 -27.24 -25.26 -16.19
C VAL A 18 -27.22 -25.64 -17.67
N ILE A 19 -26.35 -26.57 -18.07
CA ILE A 19 -26.26 -27.05 -19.47
C ILE A 19 -27.57 -27.73 -19.90
N PHE A 20 -28.22 -28.47 -19.00
CA PHE A 20 -29.51 -29.11 -19.28
C PHE A 20 -30.61 -28.08 -19.54
N LEU A 21 -30.73 -27.06 -18.69
CA LEU A 21 -31.72 -25.98 -18.83
C LEU A 21 -31.55 -25.18 -20.13
N ILE A 22 -30.31 -24.80 -20.45
CA ILE A 22 -30.00 -24.09 -21.71
C ILE A 22 -30.40 -24.94 -22.93
N ARG A 23 -30.13 -26.25 -22.90
CA ARG A 23 -30.48 -27.16 -24.00
C ARG A 23 -31.99 -27.33 -24.17
N ASP A 24 -32.76 -27.30 -23.09
CA ASP A 24 -34.22 -27.41 -23.14
C ASP A 24 -34.85 -26.12 -23.70
N GLU A 25 -34.34 -24.96 -23.29
CA GLU A 25 -34.84 -23.66 -23.75
C GLU A 25 -34.49 -23.38 -25.23
N ILE A 26 -33.33 -23.86 -25.72
CA ILE A 26 -32.97 -23.83 -27.15
C ILE A 26 -33.89 -24.73 -27.98
N LYS A 27 -34.27 -25.91 -27.47
CA LYS A 27 -35.23 -26.81 -28.14
C LYS A 27 -36.65 -26.26 -28.14
N ALA A 28 -37.00 -25.43 -27.16
CA ALA A 28 -38.29 -24.75 -27.07
C ALA A 28 -38.44 -23.55 -28.03
N GLY A 29 -37.38 -23.18 -28.77
CA GLY A 29 -37.45 -22.19 -29.85
C GLY A 29 -37.64 -20.73 -29.38
N LYS A 30 -37.31 -20.42 -28.12
CA LYS A 30 -37.41 -19.05 -27.58
C LYS A 30 -36.20 -18.21 -27.97
N SER A 31 -36.44 -16.92 -28.22
CA SER A 31 -35.42 -15.93 -28.56
C SER A 31 -34.41 -15.79 -27.41
N ASP A 32 -33.12 -15.78 -27.74
CA ASP A 32 -32.00 -15.80 -26.78
C ASP A 32 -32.16 -14.76 -25.64
N LYS A 33 -32.73 -13.59 -25.93
CA LYS A 33 -32.95 -12.51 -24.95
C LYS A 33 -33.90 -12.87 -23.81
N GLU A 34 -34.91 -13.70 -24.07
CA GLU A 34 -35.89 -14.10 -23.06
C GLU A 34 -35.32 -15.19 -22.14
N ILE A 35 -34.44 -16.03 -22.69
CA ILE A 35 -33.67 -17.05 -21.97
C ILE A 35 -32.72 -16.38 -20.97
N TYR A 36 -31.98 -15.34 -21.41
CA TYR A 36 -31.07 -14.59 -20.53
C TYR A 36 -31.81 -13.89 -19.38
N LYS A 37 -32.98 -13.30 -19.65
CA LYS A 37 -33.77 -12.61 -18.62
C LYS A 37 -34.31 -13.56 -17.55
N LYS A 38 -34.65 -14.79 -17.92
CA LYS A 38 -35.11 -15.82 -16.96
C LYS A 38 -33.97 -16.45 -16.17
N LEU A 39 -32.79 -16.61 -16.78
CA LEU A 39 -31.57 -17.04 -16.10
C LEU A 39 -31.07 -16.00 -15.08
N GLU A 40 -31.23 -14.70 -15.37
CA GLU A 40 -30.94 -13.61 -14.44
C GLU A 40 -31.86 -13.62 -13.21
N ASP A 41 -33.15 -13.92 -13.41
CA ASP A 41 -34.19 -13.96 -12.35
C ASP A 41 -34.06 -15.20 -11.45
N GLU A 42 -33.77 -16.39 -12.00
CA GLU A 42 -33.67 -17.63 -11.22
C GLU A 42 -32.28 -17.91 -10.62
N TYR A 43 -31.18 -17.45 -11.27
CA TYR A 43 -29.81 -17.76 -10.85
C TYR A 43 -29.01 -16.55 -10.37
N GLY A 44 -29.57 -15.34 -10.44
CA GLY A 44 -29.01 -14.09 -9.92
C GLY A 44 -27.99 -13.42 -10.84
N GLU A 45 -27.82 -12.10 -10.68
CA GLU A 45 -26.89 -11.24 -11.47
C GLU A 45 -25.43 -11.78 -11.53
N THR A 46 -25.06 -12.71 -10.66
CA THR A 46 -23.75 -13.38 -10.59
C THR A 46 -23.48 -14.40 -11.70
N VAL A 47 -24.49 -14.84 -12.47
CA VAL A 47 -24.28 -15.85 -13.53
C VAL A 47 -23.86 -15.24 -14.86
N LEU A 48 -24.37 -14.05 -15.24
CA LEU A 48 -23.80 -13.27 -16.33
C LEU A 48 -22.63 -12.44 -15.80
N TYR A 49 -21.47 -13.09 -15.72
CA TYR A 49 -20.16 -12.49 -15.49
C TYR A 49 -19.94 -11.20 -16.31
N ALA A 50 -20.31 -10.08 -15.75
CA ALA A 50 -19.74 -8.77 -16.03
C ALA A 50 -19.79 -8.02 -14.71
N PRO A 51 -18.73 -8.09 -13.87
CA PRO A 51 -18.67 -7.23 -12.71
C PRO A 51 -18.82 -5.80 -13.24
N LYS A 52 -19.95 -5.16 -12.90
CA LYS A 52 -20.18 -3.75 -13.18
C LYS A 52 -18.94 -3.06 -12.61
N PHE A 53 -18.11 -2.44 -13.45
CA PHE A 53 -16.87 -1.78 -13.03
C PHE A 53 -17.24 -0.68 -12.04
N ASP A 54 -17.35 -1.04 -10.77
CA ASP A 54 -17.73 -0.14 -9.72
C ASP A 54 -16.51 0.73 -9.44
N LEU A 55 -16.71 2.05 -9.54
CA LEU A 55 -15.67 3.03 -9.26
C LEU A 55 -15.12 2.86 -7.84
N GLN A 56 -15.92 2.30 -6.92
CA GLN A 56 -15.47 1.95 -5.57
C GLN A 56 -14.40 0.85 -5.59
N THR A 57 -14.59 -0.19 -6.43
CA THR A 57 -13.59 -1.26 -6.60
C THR A 57 -12.33 -0.70 -7.25
N ALA A 58 -12.46 0.13 -8.29
CA ALA A 58 -11.32 0.79 -8.94
C ALA A 58 -10.51 1.67 -7.96
N GLY A 59 -11.17 2.37 -7.03
CA GLY A 59 -10.52 3.14 -5.98
C GLY A 59 -9.66 2.28 -5.04
N ILE A 60 -10.14 1.09 -4.69
CA ILE A 60 -9.40 0.14 -3.85
C ILE A 60 -8.14 -0.37 -4.57
N TRP A 61 -8.22 -0.61 -5.88
CA TRP A 61 -7.07 -0.99 -6.71
C TRP A 61 -6.01 0.11 -6.84
N LEU A 62 -6.40 1.38 -6.67
CA LEU A 62 -5.50 2.52 -6.66
C LEU A 62 -4.80 2.72 -5.29
N SER A 63 -5.36 2.17 -4.21
CA SER A 63 -4.83 2.35 -2.86
C SER A 63 -3.35 1.91 -2.70
N PRO A 64 -2.90 0.77 -3.25
CA PRO A 64 -1.50 0.34 -3.14
C PRO A 64 -0.53 1.30 -3.84
N VAL A 65 -0.96 1.90 -4.96
CA VAL A 65 -0.15 2.86 -5.72
C VAL A 65 0.02 4.16 -4.93
N ILE A 66 -1.06 4.64 -4.31
CA ILE A 66 -1.04 5.86 -3.49
C ILE A 66 -0.14 5.68 -2.27
N VAL A 67 -0.33 4.59 -1.52
CA VAL A 67 0.47 4.28 -0.33
C VAL A 67 1.95 4.09 -0.70
N GLY A 68 2.22 3.33 -1.77
CA GLY A 68 3.58 3.13 -2.28
C GLY A 68 4.25 4.45 -2.70
N GLY A 69 3.52 5.31 -3.41
CA GLY A 69 4.01 6.62 -3.85
C GLY A 69 4.35 7.56 -2.69
N ILE A 70 3.49 7.64 -1.67
CA ILE A 70 3.74 8.44 -0.48
C ILE A 70 4.97 7.93 0.27
N ALA A 71 5.06 6.60 0.49
CA ALA A 71 6.19 6.00 1.18
C ALA A 71 7.51 6.24 0.43
N ALA A 72 7.52 6.05 -0.89
CA ALA A 72 8.69 6.31 -1.74
C ALA A 72 9.10 7.79 -1.71
N GLY A 73 8.12 8.71 -1.76
CA GLY A 73 8.36 10.14 -1.67
C GLY A 73 8.99 10.56 -0.34
N ILE A 74 8.46 10.07 0.79
CA ILE A 74 9.01 10.32 2.12
C ILE A 74 10.43 9.77 2.23
N TRP A 75 10.66 8.54 1.78
CA TRP A 75 12.00 7.93 1.79
C TRP A 75 13.00 8.71 0.94
N ALA A 76 12.62 9.10 -0.27
CA ALA A 76 13.46 9.91 -1.15
C ALA A 76 13.79 11.27 -0.53
N TYR A 77 12.81 11.94 0.06
CA TYR A 77 12.99 13.22 0.74
C TYR A 77 13.90 13.11 1.98
N GLN A 78 13.67 12.09 2.82
CA GLN A 78 14.53 11.83 3.98
C GLN A 78 15.96 11.51 3.55
N LYS A 79 16.14 10.66 2.54
CA LYS A 79 17.46 10.31 2.00
C LYS A 79 18.19 11.53 1.44
N HIS A 80 17.47 12.43 0.76
CA HIS A 80 18.02 13.69 0.30
C HIS A 80 18.49 14.56 1.49
N ARG A 81 17.68 14.68 2.55
CA ARG A 81 18.02 15.46 3.76
C ARG A 81 19.22 14.90 4.54
N GLN A 82 19.41 13.58 4.57
CA GLN A 82 20.54 12.97 5.27
C GLN A 82 21.90 13.34 4.63
N ARG A 83 21.93 13.67 3.34
CA ARG A 83 23.16 14.13 2.67
C ARG A 83 23.60 15.53 3.12
N THR A 84 22.72 16.30 3.76
CA THR A 84 23.00 17.66 4.24
C THR A 84 23.45 17.71 5.71
N ASN A 85 23.44 16.57 6.42
CA ASN A 85 23.83 16.51 7.83
C ASN A 85 25.35 16.41 8.01
N VAL A 86 26.05 17.54 7.77
CA VAL A 86 27.50 17.68 7.94
C VAL A 86 27.98 17.32 9.36
N HIS A 87 27.11 17.47 10.37
CA HIS A 87 27.39 17.08 11.76
C HIS A 87 27.59 15.58 11.93
N ILE A 88 26.80 14.74 11.26
CA ILE A 88 26.95 13.27 11.34
C ILE A 88 28.23 12.83 10.61
N MET A 89 28.62 13.55 9.55
CA MET A 89 29.86 13.33 8.83
C MET A 89 31.08 13.74 9.67
N ALA A 90 31.03 14.89 10.35
CA ALA A 90 32.04 15.31 11.32
C ALA A 90 32.15 14.34 12.50
N LEU A 91 31.03 13.84 13.03
CA LEU A 91 31.03 12.86 14.13
C LEU A 91 31.66 11.52 13.72
N ASN A 92 31.43 11.06 12.49
CA ASN A 92 32.09 9.86 11.96
C ASN A 92 33.60 10.05 11.74
N LEU A 93 34.02 11.24 11.28
CA LEU A 93 35.44 11.58 11.15
C LEU A 93 36.15 11.60 12.51
N VAL A 94 35.49 12.10 13.56
CA VAL A 94 36.06 12.14 14.92
C VAL A 94 36.08 10.75 15.59
N ARG A 95 35.13 9.87 15.30
CA ARG A 95 35.08 8.51 15.88
C ARG A 95 36.16 7.56 15.35
N GLY A 96 36.69 7.81 14.15
CA GLY A 96 37.77 7.01 13.56
C GLY A 96 39.17 7.37 14.06
N VAL A 97 39.32 8.47 14.79
CA VAL A 97 40.61 8.95 15.31
C VAL A 97 40.73 8.50 16.78
N PRO A 98 41.82 7.80 17.16
CA PRO A 98 42.05 7.49 18.56
C PRO A 98 42.47 8.76 19.31
N LEU A 99 41.51 9.56 19.79
CA LEU A 99 41.81 10.73 20.62
C LEU A 99 42.27 10.27 22.01
N THR A 100 43.51 10.61 22.36
CA THR A 100 44.05 10.41 23.71
C THR A 100 43.32 11.32 24.72
N PRO A 101 43.25 10.98 26.01
CA PRO A 101 42.50 11.75 27.01
C PRO A 101 42.90 13.24 27.08
N ARG A 102 44.17 13.56 26.82
CA ARG A 102 44.71 14.93 26.81
C ARG A 102 44.24 15.74 25.60
N GLU A 103 44.18 15.13 24.42
CA GLU A 103 43.73 15.81 23.20
C GLU A 103 42.24 16.17 23.27
N LYS A 104 41.44 15.34 23.96
CA LYS A 104 40.02 15.65 24.21
C LYS A 104 39.85 16.90 25.08
N GLU A 105 40.68 17.09 26.09
CA GLU A 105 40.65 18.26 26.97
C GLU A 105 40.98 19.54 26.19
N THR A 106 42.04 19.52 25.37
CA THR A 106 42.44 20.67 24.55
C THR A 106 41.42 20.98 23.44
N MET A 107 40.82 19.96 22.82
CA MET A 107 39.74 20.19 21.85
C MET A 107 38.47 20.75 22.51
N LEU A 108 38.15 20.34 23.74
CA LEU A 108 36.99 20.85 24.45
C LEU A 108 37.15 22.35 24.76
N ASP A 109 38.35 22.77 25.14
CA ASP A 109 38.72 24.17 25.39
C ASP A 109 38.65 25.03 24.11
N ILE A 110 39.14 24.50 22.98
CA ILE A 110 39.14 25.21 21.69
C ILE A 110 37.74 25.28 21.05
N LEU A 111 36.90 24.26 21.23
CA LEU A 111 35.57 24.17 20.61
C LEU A 111 34.44 24.80 21.45
N THR A 112 34.69 25.18 22.70
CA THR A 112 33.73 25.98 23.46
C THR A 112 33.78 27.44 22.99
N PRO A 113 32.77 27.94 22.23
CA PRO A 113 32.73 29.36 21.92
C PRO A 113 32.58 30.17 23.21
N PRO A 114 33.16 31.39 23.31
CA PRO A 114 32.96 32.24 24.47
C PRO A 114 31.46 32.41 24.71
N PRO A 115 30.99 32.33 25.98
CA PRO A 115 29.57 32.33 26.30
C PRO A 115 28.91 33.54 25.63
N PRO A 116 27.76 33.36 24.95
CA PRO A 116 27.11 34.46 24.25
C PRO A 116 26.88 35.60 25.24
N PRO A 117 27.15 36.87 24.86
CA PRO A 117 26.94 37.99 25.76
C PRO A 117 25.50 37.96 26.26
N ARG A 118 25.32 38.06 27.59
CA ARG A 118 24.02 37.96 28.27
C ARG A 118 23.10 39.05 27.71
N LYS A 119 22.27 38.71 26.72
CA LYS A 119 21.30 39.62 26.12
C LYS A 119 20.17 39.85 27.12
N TRP A 120 20.31 40.91 27.90
CA TRP A 120 19.27 41.41 28.80
C TRP A 120 18.14 42.01 27.96
N TRP A 121 17.07 41.24 27.74
CA TRP A 121 15.86 41.73 27.08
C TRP A 121 14.73 41.81 28.13
N TRP A 122 14.32 43.03 28.46
CA TRP A 122 13.08 43.34 29.16
C TRP A 122 12.54 44.62 28.54
N PRO A 123 11.27 44.70 28.10
CA PRO A 123 10.66 45.98 27.78
C PRO A 123 9.95 46.51 29.04
N GLY A 124 10.45 47.63 29.55
CA GLY A 124 9.77 48.41 30.57
C GLY A 124 8.89 49.47 29.92
N LYS A 125 7.57 49.35 30.18
CA LYS A 125 6.48 50.33 30.05
C LYS A 125 6.07 50.78 28.64
#